data_AF-A0A093X178-F1
#
_entry.id   AF-A0A093X178-F1
#
_cell.length_a   1.000
_cell.length_b   1.000
_cell.length_c   1.000
_cell.angle_alpha   90.00
_cell.angle_beta   90.00
_cell.angle_gamma   90.00
#
_symmetry.space_group_name_H-M   'P 1'
#
loop_
_entity.id
_entity.type
_entity.pdbx_description
1 polymer ?
#
loop_
_entity_poly.entity_id
_entity_poly.type
_entity_poly.pdbx_seq_one_letter_code
_entity_poly.pdbx_strand_id
1 'polypeptide(L)' 'MFHQDNAIPIEGWINDPTDNDLLHLVPLLEGLQHVTDVRALLALRGGEDGKHM' A
#
# COMPACT_ATOMS: atom_id res chain seq x y z
N MET A 1 6.67 4.49 18.92
CA MET A 1 7.48 4.68 17.69
C MET A 1 6.58 4.32 16.52
N PHE A 2 6.39 5.22 15.55
CA PHE A 2 5.55 4.96 14.38
C PHE A 2 6.41 4.37 13.26
N HIS A 3 5.88 3.36 12.55
CA HIS A 3 6.59 2.66 11.46
C HIS A 3 5.88 2.89 10.13
N GLN A 4 5.84 4.15 9.68
CA GLN A 4 5.11 4.55 8.47
C GLN A 4 5.62 3.85 7.21
N ASP A 5 6.91 3.57 7.11
CA ASP A 5 7.52 2.91 5.95
C ASP A 5 7.05 1.45 5.76
N ASN A 6 6.46 0.86 6.80
CA ASN A 6 5.86 -0.49 6.75
C ASN A 6 4.37 -0.44 6.37
N ALA A 7 3.78 0.74 6.26
CA ALA A 7 2.34 0.90 6.10
C ALA A 7 1.91 0.92 4.63
N ILE A 8 0.70 0.43 4.38
CA ILE A 8 -0.04 0.61 3.14
C ILE A 8 -1.18 1.59 3.44
N PRO A 9 -1.19 2.81 2.87
CA PRO A 9 -2.34 3.68 2.99
C PRO A 9 -3.51 3.06 2.22
N ILE A 10 -4.70 3.17 2.80
CA ILE A 10 -5.95 2.72 2.19
C ILE A 10 -6.98 3.84 2.39
N GLU A 11 -7.90 3.97 1.45
CA GLU A 11 -9.01 4.91 1.58
C GLU A 11 -9.99 4.45 2.67
N GLY A 12 -10.68 5.43 3.27
CA GLY A 12 -11.69 5.14 4.29
C GLY A 12 -12.97 4.62 3.66
N TRP A 13 -13.50 3.51 4.18
CA TRP A 13 -14.74 2.92 3.66
C TRP A 13 -16.00 3.70 4.11
N ILE A 14 -16.95 3.92 3.19
CA ILE A 14 -18.15 4.75 3.41
C ILE A 14 -19.50 4.05 3.14
N ASN A 15 -19.57 2.72 3.24
CA ASN A 15 -20.76 1.92 2.90
C ASN A 15 -21.18 1.99 1.42
N ASP A 16 -20.23 2.21 0.50
CA ASP A 16 -20.50 2.06 -0.93
C ASP A 16 -20.58 0.55 -1.28
N PRO A 17 -21.73 0.06 -1.79
CA PRO A 17 -21.88 -1.35 -2.17
C PRO A 17 -21.06 -1.76 -3.41
N THR A 18 -20.48 -0.79 -4.12
CA THR A 18 -19.61 -1.00 -5.29
C THR A 18 -18.12 -0.90 -4.96
N ASP A 19 -17.77 -0.64 -3.70
CA ASP A 19 -16.39 -0.60 -3.24
C ASP A 19 -15.71 -1.96 -3.43
N ASN A 20 -14.61 -1.95 -4.17
CA ASN A 20 -13.76 -3.11 -4.39
C ASN A 20 -12.29 -2.79 -4.08
N ASP A 21 -12.01 -1.70 -3.36
CA ASP A 21 -10.65 -1.16 -3.23
C ASP A 21 -9.72 -2.11 -2.47
N LEU A 22 -10.27 -2.86 -1.52
CA LEU A 22 -9.52 -3.91 -0.82
C LEU A 22 -9.08 -5.04 -1.75
N LEU A 23 -9.81 -5.32 -2.84
CA LEU A 23 -9.41 -6.34 -3.80
C LEU A 23 -8.15 -5.93 -4.59
N HIS A 24 -7.92 -4.63 -4.77
CA HIS A 24 -6.70 -4.13 -5.39
C HIS A 24 -5.44 -4.41 -4.56
N LEU A 25 -5.58 -4.69 -3.26
CA LEU A 25 -4.47 -5.08 -2.40
C LEU A 25 -4.02 -6.53 -2.62
N VAL A 26 -4.89 -7.41 -3.09
CA VAL A 26 -4.59 -8.85 -3.24
C VAL A 26 -3.34 -9.09 -4.10
N PRO A 27 -3.24 -8.61 -5.36
CA PRO A 27 -2.04 -8.84 -6.17
C PRO A 27 -0.78 -8.18 -5.59
N LEU A 28 -0.92 -7.04 -4.88
CA LEU A 28 0.20 -6.39 -4.20
C LEU A 28 0.74 -7.27 -3.06
N LEU A 29 -0.14 -7.75 -2.18
CA LEU A 29 0.22 -8.59 -1.04
C LEU A 29 0.81 -9.94 -1.49
N GLU A 30 0.27 -10.51 -2.56
CA GLU A 30 0.83 -11.70 -3.21
C GLU A 30 2.22 -11.44 -3.79
N GLY A 31 2.48 -10.26 -4.35
CA GLY A 31 3.82 -9.87 -4.80
C GLY A 31 4.82 -9.76 -3.63
N LEU A 32 4.40 -9.16 -2.52
CA LEU A 32 5.25 -8.91 -1.35
C LEU A 32 5.81 -10.18 -0.72
N GLN A 33 5.14 -11.33 -0.83
CA GLN A 33 5.64 -12.60 -0.28
C GLN A 33 7.00 -13.04 -0.87
N HIS A 34 7.36 -12.52 -2.05
CA HIS A 34 8.58 -12.87 -2.77
C HIS A 34 9.72 -11.89 -2.54
N VAL A 35 9.51 -10.82 -1.76
CA VAL A 35 10.47 -9.74 -1.58
C VAL A 35 11.14 -9.84 -0.21
N THR A 36 12.47 -9.75 -0.19
CA THR A 36 13.26 -9.81 1.05
C THR A 36 13.05 -8.59 1.96
N ASP A 37 12.86 -7.40 1.37
CA ASP A 37 12.53 -6.17 2.08
C ASP A 37 11.34 -5.46 1.43
N VAL A 38 10.18 -5.54 2.06
CA VAL A 38 8.93 -4.96 1.58
C VAL A 38 8.98 -3.42 1.52
N ARG A 39 9.78 -2.77 2.37
CA ARG A 39 9.85 -1.31 2.46
C ARG A 39 10.42 -0.70 1.18
N ALA A 40 11.35 -1.41 0.53
CA ALA A 40 11.91 -0.98 -0.74
C ALA A 40 10.83 -0.91 -1.84
N LEU A 41 9.89 -1.87 -1.85
CA LEU A 41 8.77 -1.86 -2.79
C LEU A 41 7.72 -0.82 -2.40
N LEU A 42 7.39 -0.71 -1.11
CA LEU A 42 6.41 0.28 -0.62
C LEU A 42 6.87 1.72 -0.84
N ALA A 43 8.18 1.99 -0.76
CA ALA A 43 8.77 3.30 -1.04
C ALA A 43 8.63 3.71 -2.52
N LEU A 44 8.63 2.75 -3.47
CA LEU A 44 8.41 3.04 -4.88
C LEU A 44 6.98 3.52 -5.16
N ARG A 45 5.98 2.96 -4.46
CA ARG A 45 4.59 3.43 -4.53
C ARG A 45 4.45 4.87 -4.00
N GLY A 46 5.20 5.23 -2.96
CA GLY A 46 5.21 6.60 -2.42
C GLY A 46 5.83 7.66 -3.34
N GLY A 47 6.50 7.25 -4.42
CA GLY A 47 7.04 8.17 -5.43
C GLY A 47 5.96 8.93 -6.22
N GLU A 48 4.73 8.42 -6.24
CA GLU A 48 3.58 9.04 -6.89
C GLU A 48 3.07 10.28 -6.14
N ASP A 49 3.35 10.36 -4.83
CA ASP A 49 2.89 11.45 -3.95
C ASP A 49 3.84 12.65 -3.90
N GLY A 50 4.99 12.62 -4.60
CA GLY A 50 5.94 13.74 -4.68
C GLY A 50 6.48 14.27 -3.34
N LYS A 51 6.23 13.57 -2.23
CA LYS A 51 6.51 14.04 -0.86
C LYS A 51 7.89 13.66 -0.31
N HIS A 52 8.74 13.04 -1.13
CA HIS A 52 10.08 12.62 -0.72
C HIS A 52 11.23 13.33 -1.45
N MET A 53 10.99 14.54 -1.96
CA MET A 53 12.05 15.52 -2.29
C MET A 53 12.20 16.53 -1.15
#